data_AF-A0A936BD62-F1
#
_entry.id   AF-A0A936BD62-F1
#
_cell.length_a   1.000
_cell.length_b   1.000
_cell.length_c   1.000
_cell.angle_alpha   90.00
_cell.angle_beta   90.00
_cell.angle_gamma   90.00
#
_symmetry.space_group_name_H-M   'P 1'
#
loop_
_entity.id
_entity.type
_entity.pdbx_description
1 polymer ?
#
loop_
_entity_poly.entity_id
_entity_poly.type
_entity_poly.pdbx_seq_one_letter_code
_entity_poly.pdbx_strand_id
1 'polypeptide(L)'
;MQTATEIVEHLDLPIRVEPGLIEWLNPKWYDYSAGAYPLKTLAQSYPVARDYEPLLRPRYPEQDEETSRARCTYVARQLAHEATGNILLISHGVCVLNIVEGLTGGRAGAKDQTCAINIVAPKWTGGWQLAEVITSHLSVGEKKVEYV
;
A
#
# COMPACT_ATOMS: atom_id res chain seq x y z
N MET A 1 4.76 -3.34 -8.45
CA MET A 1 4.43 -3.43 -9.90
C MET A 1 4.27 -4.87 -10.35
N GLN A 2 5.28 -5.73 -10.20
CA GLN A 2 5.19 -7.15 -10.56
C GLN A 2 3.97 -7.83 -9.93
N THR A 3 3.81 -7.72 -8.60
CA THR A 3 2.62 -8.24 -7.89
C THR A 3 1.29 -7.74 -8.48
N ALA A 4 1.21 -6.45 -8.82
CA ALA A 4 -0.01 -5.88 -9.39
C ALA A 4 -0.29 -6.41 -10.80
N THR A 5 0.76 -6.68 -11.58
CA THR A 5 0.66 -7.15 -12.97
C THR A 5 0.07 -8.55 -13.03
N GLU A 6 0.61 -9.46 -12.22
CA GLU A 6 0.08 -10.83 -12.08
C GLU A 6 -1.40 -10.83 -11.67
N ILE A 7 -1.81 -9.91 -10.78
CA ILE A 7 -3.20 -9.82 -10.32
C ILE A 7 -4.14 -9.32 -11.44
N VAL A 8 -3.76 -8.27 -12.17
CA VAL A 8 -4.64 -7.70 -13.19
C VAL A 8 -4.77 -8.57 -14.44
N GLU A 9 -3.78 -9.41 -14.74
CA GLU A 9 -3.89 -10.43 -15.79
C GLU A 9 -5.04 -11.41 -15.54
N HIS A 10 -5.42 -11.61 -14.27
CA HIS A 10 -6.54 -12.48 -13.90
C HIS A 10 -7.86 -11.74 -13.63
N LEU A 11 -7.81 -10.45 -13.26
CA LEU A 11 -8.99 -9.69 -12.84
C LEU A 11 -9.49 -8.67 -13.87
N ASP A 12 -8.73 -8.40 -14.94
CA ASP A 12 -9.05 -7.39 -15.97
C ASP A 12 -9.35 -6.01 -15.35
N LEU A 13 -8.51 -5.58 -14.39
CA LEU A 13 -8.62 -4.30 -13.71
C LEU A 13 -7.46 -3.36 -14.06
N PRO A 14 -7.66 -2.04 -14.12
CA PRO A 14 -6.58 -1.10 -14.41
C PRO A 14 -5.60 -0.97 -13.24
N ILE A 15 -4.30 -0.90 -13.52
CA ILE A 15 -3.29 -0.52 -12.51
C ILE A 15 -3.17 1.01 -12.46
N ARG A 16 -3.55 1.61 -11.33
CA ARG A 16 -3.28 3.02 -11.03
C ARG A 16 -2.10 3.13 -10.08
N VAL A 17 -1.12 3.99 -10.38
CA VAL A 17 0.11 4.12 -9.58
C VAL A 17 0.01 5.35 -8.69
N GLU A 18 -0.07 5.12 -7.38
CA GLU A 18 -0.09 6.16 -6.35
C GLU A 18 1.24 6.19 -5.58
N PRO A 19 2.15 7.15 -5.89
CA PRO A 19 3.40 7.36 -5.16
C PRO A 19 3.21 7.62 -3.65
N GLY A 20 2.05 8.08 -3.23
CA GLY A 20 1.69 8.23 -1.83
C GLY A 20 1.61 6.92 -1.05
N LEU A 21 1.55 5.76 -1.72
CA LEU A 21 1.55 4.41 -1.14
C LEU A 21 2.92 3.71 -1.22
N ILE A 22 4.01 4.42 -1.53
CA ILE A 22 5.35 3.84 -1.46
C ILE A 22 5.77 3.56 -0.02
N GLU A 23 6.84 2.79 0.14
CA GLU A 23 7.43 2.49 1.45
C GLU A 23 7.81 3.76 2.23
N TRP A 24 7.92 3.63 3.54
CA TRP A 24 8.52 4.67 4.37
C TRP A 24 9.91 5.05 3.86
N LEU A 25 10.09 6.32 3.49
CA LEU A 25 11.33 6.91 3.00
C LEU A 25 12.31 7.20 4.15
N ASN A 26 12.60 6.18 4.96
CA ASN A 26 13.44 6.26 6.15
C ASN A 26 14.92 6.49 5.75
N PRO A 27 15.58 7.57 6.21
CA PRO A 27 16.97 7.86 5.89
C PRO A 27 17.97 6.86 6.51
N LYS A 28 17.53 5.99 7.43
CA LYS A 28 18.34 4.88 7.95
C LYS A 28 18.36 3.67 7.01
N TRP A 29 17.45 3.59 6.05
CA TRP A 29 17.30 2.46 5.14
C TRP A 29 17.77 2.77 3.71
N TYR A 30 17.70 4.05 3.33
CA TYR A 30 18.04 4.51 1.99
C TYR A 30 19.03 5.66 2.07
N ASP A 31 20.03 5.70 1.18
CA ASP A 31 20.99 6.82 1.08
C ASP A 31 20.47 7.98 0.20
N TYR A 32 19.47 7.69 -0.62
CA TYR A 32 18.84 8.63 -1.56
C TYR A 32 17.37 8.27 -1.72
N SER A 33 16.59 9.14 -2.35
CA SER A 33 15.21 8.81 -2.68
C SER A 33 15.19 7.58 -3.60
N ALA A 34 14.84 6.42 -3.06
CA ALA A 34 14.38 5.27 -3.83
C ALA A 34 12.98 5.57 -4.40
N GLY A 35 12.85 6.72 -5.06
CA GLY A 35 11.59 7.24 -5.57
C GLY A 35 10.95 6.29 -6.56
N ALA A 36 9.62 6.29 -6.61
CA ALA A 36 8.90 5.56 -7.64
C ALA A 36 9.39 6.02 -9.03
N TYR A 37 9.66 5.05 -9.91
CA TYR A 37 9.96 5.34 -11.32
C TYR A 37 8.88 6.27 -11.90
N PRO A 38 9.24 7.21 -12.78
CA PRO A 38 8.25 8.05 -13.45
C PRO A 38 7.17 7.19 -14.11
N LEU A 39 5.90 7.61 -14.05
CA LEU A 39 4.79 6.86 -14.63
C LEU A 39 5.03 6.54 -16.11
N LYS A 40 5.63 7.47 -16.86
CA LYS A 40 6.01 7.28 -18.26
C LYS A 40 6.95 6.08 -18.45
N THR A 41 7.90 5.88 -17.53
CA THR A 41 8.84 4.75 -17.54
C THR A 41 8.11 3.46 -17.18
N LEU A 42 7.27 3.48 -16.14
CA LEU A 42 6.47 2.30 -15.76
C LEU A 42 5.54 1.86 -16.90
N ALA A 43 4.94 2.81 -17.63
CA ALA A 43 4.04 2.54 -18.74
C ALA A 43 4.70 1.93 -19.98
N GLN A 44 6.03 1.80 -20.00
CA GLN A 44 6.75 1.08 -21.05
C GLN A 44 6.77 -0.42 -20.81
N SER A 45 6.65 -0.86 -19.55
CA SER A 45 6.79 -2.26 -19.15
C SER A 45 5.56 -2.84 -18.46
N TYR A 46 4.60 -2.00 -18.06
CA TYR A 46 3.44 -2.43 -17.27
C TYR A 46 2.14 -1.79 -17.79
N PRO A 47 0.98 -2.47 -17.64
CA PRO A 47 -0.33 -1.98 -18.10
C PRO A 47 -0.91 -0.94 -17.12
N VAL A 48 -0.18 0.17 -16.93
CA VAL A 48 -0.60 1.25 -16.03
C VAL A 48 -1.53 2.24 -16.73
N ALA A 49 -2.58 2.63 -16.02
CA ALA A 49 -3.50 3.67 -16.43
C ALA A 49 -2.78 5.03 -16.45
N ARG A 50 -2.97 5.80 -17.53
CA ARG A 50 -2.31 7.11 -17.75
C ARG A 50 -3.18 8.30 -17.35
N ASP A 51 -4.46 8.05 -17.10
CA ASP A 51 -5.48 9.02 -16.72
C ASP A 51 -5.55 9.27 -15.21
N TYR A 52 -4.76 8.53 -14.42
CA TYR A 52 -4.68 8.70 -12.98
C TYR A 52 -3.69 9.80 -12.60
N GLU A 53 -4.18 10.83 -11.89
CA GLU A 53 -3.33 11.82 -11.23
C GLU A 53 -3.09 11.40 -9.77
N PRO A 54 -1.82 11.23 -9.36
CA PRO A 54 -1.46 11.01 -7.97
C PRO A 54 -2.00 12.06 -7.00
N LEU A 55 -2.52 11.61 -5.87
CA LEU A 55 -2.93 12.45 -4.74
C LEU A 55 -1.73 13.09 -4.06
N LEU A 56 -0.62 12.35 -3.93
CA LEU A 56 0.54 12.81 -3.18
C LEU A 56 1.83 12.19 -3.71
N ARG A 57 2.87 13.01 -3.84
CA ARG A 57 4.24 12.56 -4.13
C ARG A 57 5.13 12.86 -2.93
N PRO A 58 5.55 11.85 -2.14
CA PRO A 58 6.35 12.09 -0.94
C PRO A 58 7.74 12.61 -1.29
N ARG A 59 8.35 13.31 -0.33
CA ARG A 59 9.72 13.80 -0.43
C ARG A 59 10.60 12.98 0.51
N TYR A 60 11.77 12.59 0.02
CA TYR A 60 12.80 11.98 0.85
C TYR A 60 13.64 13.08 1.55
N PRO A 61 14.08 12.88 2.80
CA PRO A 61 13.70 11.78 3.69
C PRO A 61 12.39 12.07 4.44
N GLU A 62 11.70 11.01 4.85
CA GLU A 62 10.68 11.07 5.89
C GLU A 62 11.36 10.84 7.25
N GLN A 63 11.34 11.86 8.10
CA GLN A 63 12.17 11.90 9.32
C GLN A 63 11.76 10.88 10.38
N ASP A 64 10.48 10.50 10.40
CA ASP A 64 9.90 9.58 11.37
C ASP A 64 8.77 8.74 10.76
N GLU A 65 8.38 7.69 11.49
CA GLU A 65 7.27 6.81 11.10
C GLU A 65 5.94 7.57 11.12
N GLU A 66 5.80 8.60 11.96
CA GLU A 66 4.58 9.40 12.06
C GLU A 66 4.28 10.16 10.76
N THR A 67 5.30 10.74 10.13
CA THR A 67 5.21 11.40 8.83
C THR A 67 4.74 10.42 7.76
N SER A 68 5.37 9.22 7.71
CA SER A 68 4.96 8.14 6.80
C SER A 68 3.53 7.68 7.07
N ARG A 69 3.16 7.53 8.35
CA ARG A 69 1.81 7.13 8.76
C ARG A 69 0.77 8.16 8.35
N ALA A 70 1.02 9.45 8.57
CA ALA A 70 0.12 10.53 8.17
C ALA A 70 -0.11 10.53 6.66
N ARG A 71 0.95 10.34 5.87
CA ARG A 71 0.86 10.19 4.41
C ARG A 71 0.04 8.97 3.99
N CYS A 72 0.42 7.77 4.43
CA CYS A 72 -0.26 6.53 4.04
C CYS A 72 -1.73 6.58 4.46
N THR A 73 -2.03 7.16 5.63
CA THR A 73 -3.40 7.37 6.13
C THR A 73 -4.20 8.32 5.24
N TYR A 74 -3.63 9.48 4.89
CA TYR A 74 -4.29 10.47 4.04
C TYR A 74 -4.68 9.85 2.70
N VAL A 75 -3.71 9.21 2.03
CA VAL A 75 -3.89 8.61 0.71
C VAL A 75 -4.92 7.49 0.75
N ALA A 76 -4.83 6.56 1.72
CA ALA A 76 -5.79 5.47 1.84
C ALA A 76 -7.22 5.96 2.11
N ARG A 77 -7.38 6.99 2.93
CA ARG A 77 -8.71 7.58 3.20
C ARG A 77 -9.30 8.25 1.97
N GLN A 78 -8.51 8.99 1.20
CA GLN A 78 -8.98 9.60 -0.05
C GLN A 78 -9.39 8.52 -1.07
N LEU A 79 -8.54 7.52 -1.30
CA LEU A 79 -8.83 6.42 -2.22
C LEU A 79 -10.08 5.63 -1.80
N ALA A 80 -10.24 5.34 -0.51
CA ALA A 80 -11.42 4.65 0.00
C ALA A 80 -12.69 5.50 -0.11
N HIS A 81 -12.59 6.82 0.01
CA HIS A 81 -13.72 7.75 -0.16
C HIS A 81 -14.15 7.89 -1.62
N GLU A 82 -13.21 7.90 -2.57
CA GLU A 82 -13.49 8.02 -4.00
C GLU A 82 -13.98 6.71 -4.64
N ALA A 83 -13.70 5.57 -4.01
CA ALA A 83 -14.09 4.27 -4.52
C ALA A 83 -15.60 4.02 -4.41
N THR A 84 -16.21 3.55 -5.50
CA THR A 84 -17.62 3.12 -5.54
C THR A 84 -17.80 1.63 -5.19
N GLY A 85 -16.77 0.98 -4.67
CA GLY A 85 -16.74 -0.46 -4.39
C GLY A 85 -15.43 -0.88 -3.74
N ASN A 86 -15.11 -2.18 -3.84
CA ASN A 86 -13.84 -2.70 -3.32
C ASN A 86 -12.67 -2.21 -4.17
N ILE A 87 -11.60 -1.78 -3.51
CA ILE A 87 -10.32 -1.45 -4.13
C ILE A 87 -9.22 -2.31 -3.51
N LEU A 88 -8.21 -2.61 -4.31
CA LEU A 88 -7.01 -3.28 -3.86
C LEU A 88 -5.85 -2.28 -3.82
N LEU A 89 -5.29 -2.08 -2.62
CA LEU A 89 -4.09 -1.27 -2.43
C LEU A 89 -2.88 -2.21 -2.31
N ILE A 90 -1.90 -2.06 -3.19
CA ILE A 90 -0.65 -2.85 -3.17
C ILE A 90 0.46 -1.91 -2.73
N SER A 91 1.11 -2.23 -1.61
CA SER A 91 2.09 -1.38 -0.97
C SER A 91 3.17 -2.23 -0.27
N HIS A 92 4.00 -1.59 0.54
CA HIS A 92 5.12 -2.19 1.25
C HIS A 92 4.81 -2.37 2.74
N GLY A 93 5.65 -3.10 3.48
CA GLY A 93 5.36 -3.57 4.83
C GLY A 93 4.92 -2.46 5.78
N VAL A 94 5.74 -1.41 5.96
CA VAL A 94 5.39 -0.33 6.89
C VAL A 94 4.19 0.48 6.41
N CYS A 95 4.13 0.81 5.11
CA CYS A 95 2.97 1.55 4.62
C CYS A 95 1.67 0.74 4.72
N VAL A 96 1.66 -0.58 4.52
CA VAL A 96 0.49 -1.45 4.76
C VAL A 96 0.00 -1.36 6.20
N LEU A 97 0.91 -1.47 7.17
CA LEU A 97 0.57 -1.32 8.59
C LEU A 97 0.03 0.07 8.92
N ASN A 98 0.65 1.11 8.34
CA ASN A 98 0.22 2.50 8.50
C ASN A 98 -1.16 2.77 7.89
N ILE A 99 -1.49 2.14 6.75
CA ILE A 99 -2.82 2.21 6.13
C ILE A 99 -3.86 1.61 7.08
N VAL A 100 -3.61 0.40 7.61
CA VAL A 100 -4.54 -0.27 8.53
C VAL A 100 -4.73 0.55 9.81
N GLU A 101 -3.64 1.04 10.40
CA GLU A 101 -3.72 1.91 11.59
C GLU A 101 -4.50 3.20 11.30
N GLY A 102 -4.20 3.85 10.18
CA GLY A 102 -4.85 5.09 9.76
C GLY A 102 -6.36 4.95 9.51
N LEU A 103 -6.82 3.82 8.99
CA LEU A 103 -8.24 3.58 8.72
C LEU A 103 -8.99 3.12 9.96
N THR A 104 -8.39 2.24 10.77
CA THR A 104 -9.10 1.51 11.83
C THR A 104 -8.81 2.03 13.24
N GLY A 105 -7.79 2.88 13.40
CA GLY A 105 -7.31 3.39 14.70
C GLY A 105 -6.31 2.46 15.39
N GLY A 106 -5.91 1.35 14.78
CA GLY A 106 -4.91 0.42 15.31
C GLY A 106 -4.43 -0.59 14.26
N ARG A 107 -3.32 -1.28 14.52
CA ARG A 107 -2.76 -2.31 13.62
C ARG A 107 -2.68 -3.71 14.22
N ALA A 108 -3.39 -3.95 15.34
CA ALA A 108 -3.42 -5.25 15.99
C ALA A 108 -3.96 -6.33 15.04
N GLY A 109 -3.18 -7.40 14.84
CA GLY A 109 -3.53 -8.51 13.94
C GLY A 109 -3.20 -8.27 12.47
N ALA A 110 -2.86 -7.05 12.06
CA ALA A 110 -2.43 -6.76 10.69
C ALA A 110 -1.10 -7.45 10.37
N LYS A 111 -0.88 -7.78 9.10
CA LYS A 111 0.34 -8.43 8.62
C LYS A 111 1.02 -7.60 7.54
N ASP A 112 2.32 -7.43 7.69
CA ASP A 112 3.25 -6.81 6.73
C ASP A 112 3.99 -7.84 5.86
N GLN A 113 3.67 -9.12 6.03
CA GLN A 113 4.33 -10.21 5.31
C GLN A 113 4.14 -10.10 3.80
N THR A 114 5.12 -10.55 3.02
CA THR A 114 5.01 -10.58 1.56
C THR A 114 3.71 -11.29 1.11
N CYS A 115 2.94 -10.61 0.26
CA CYS A 115 1.64 -11.05 -0.26
C CYS A 115 0.55 -11.29 0.80
N ALA A 116 0.71 -10.85 2.05
CA ALA A 116 -0.42 -10.85 2.99
C ALA A 116 -1.52 -9.89 2.53
N ILE A 117 -2.78 -10.31 2.66
CA ILE A 117 -3.94 -9.49 2.33
C ILE A 117 -4.61 -9.07 3.64
N ASN A 118 -4.65 -7.76 3.90
CA ASN A 118 -5.36 -7.19 5.04
C ASN A 118 -6.68 -6.58 4.54
N ILE A 119 -7.80 -7.20 4.87
CA ILE A 119 -9.13 -6.73 4.45
C ILE A 119 -9.65 -5.76 5.50
N VAL A 120 -9.83 -4.52 5.09
CA VAL A 120 -10.41 -3.45 5.91
C VAL A 120 -11.83 -3.17 5.42
N ALA A 121 -12.81 -3.23 6.32
CA ALA A 121 -14.23 -3.09 6.00
C ALA A 121 -14.90 -2.03 6.88
N PRO A 122 -15.97 -1.36 6.40
CA PRO A 122 -16.71 -0.41 7.20
C PRO A 122 -17.39 -1.11 8.39
N LYS A 123 -17.46 -0.41 9.53
CA LYS A 123 -18.29 -0.81 10.68
C LYS A 123 -19.68 -0.22 10.54
N TRP A 124 -20.69 -0.95 11.01
CA TRP A 124 -22.06 -0.45 11.09
C TRP A 124 -22.19 0.80 11.98
N THR A 125 -21.33 0.94 13.00
CA THR A 125 -21.24 2.11 13.89
C THR A 125 -20.54 3.31 13.28
N GLY A 126 -20.08 3.20 12.02
CA GLY A 126 -19.16 4.13 11.39
C GLY A 126 -17.68 3.81 11.68
N GLY A 127 -16.81 4.30 10.79
CA GLY A 127 -15.39 3.98 10.76
C GLY A 127 -15.09 2.63 10.11
N TRP A 128 -13.85 2.17 10.25
CA TRP A 128 -13.36 0.94 9.64
C TRP A 128 -12.88 -0.08 10.68
N GLN A 129 -12.84 -1.36 10.31
CA GLN A 129 -12.21 -2.45 11.07
C GLN A 129 -11.33 -3.29 10.16
N LEU A 130 -10.28 -3.88 10.75
CA LEU A 130 -9.59 -5.01 10.14
C LEU A 130 -10.52 -6.22 10.25
N ALA A 131 -11.15 -6.59 9.14
CA ALA A 131 -12.16 -7.64 9.08
C ALA A 131 -11.51 -9.03 8.95
N GLU A 132 -10.46 -9.13 8.14
CA GLU A 132 -9.79 -10.39 7.88
C GLU A 132 -8.32 -10.15 7.49
N VAL A 133 -7.47 -11.14 7.76
CA VAL A 133 -6.09 -11.17 7.30
C VAL A 133 -5.79 -12.53 6.68
N ILE A 134 -5.44 -12.55 5.40
CA ILE A 134 -5.30 -13.76 4.61
C ILE A 134 -3.84 -13.97 4.21
N THR A 135 -3.31 -15.15 4.56
CA THR A 135 -2.02 -15.68 4.09
C THR A 135 -2.12 -17.12 3.61
N SER A 136 -3.31 -17.74 3.72
CA SER A 136 -3.58 -19.14 3.38
C SER A 136 -3.50 -19.44 1.89
N HIS A 137 -3.49 -18.42 1.03
CA HIS A 137 -3.29 -18.58 -0.42
C HIS A 137 -1.82 -18.83 -0.79
N LEU A 138 -0.88 -18.66 0.14
CA LEU A 138 0.54 -18.86 -0.07
C LEU A 138 0.90 -20.32 0.22
N SER A 139 1.49 -21.00 -0.77
CA SER A 139 2.04 -22.35 -0.60
C SER A 139 3.32 -22.36 0.26
N VAL A 140 4.02 -21.22 0.32
CA VAL A 140 5.21 -21.01 1.15
C VAL A 140 5.01 -19.73 1.97
N GLY A 141 4.97 -19.87 3.28
CA GLY A 141 4.91 -18.72 4.19
C GLY A 141 6.26 -17.99 4.25
N GLU A 142 6.20 -16.67 4.44
CA GLU A 142 7.40 -15.88 4.68
C GLU A 142 8.02 -16.24 6.04
N LYS A 143 9.32 -16.55 6.03
CA LYS A 143 10.11 -16.65 7.26
C LYS A 143 10.54 -15.24 7.63
N LYS A 144 10.18 -14.77 8.82
CA LYS A 144 10.71 -13.51 9.35
C LYS A 144 12.24 -13.62 9.39
N VAL A 145 12.91 -12.77 8.62
CA VAL A 145 14.33 -12.50 8.80
C VAL A 145 14.38 -11.36 9.81
N GLU A 146 14.84 -11.66 11.02
CA GLU A 146 15.18 -10.59 11.96
C GLU A 146 16.42 -9.87 11.39
N TYR A 147 16.26 -8.61 11.01
CA TYR A 147 17.39 -7.75 10.71
C TYR A 147 18.06 -7.42 12.05
N VAL A 148 19.23 -8.02 12.28
CA VAL A 148 20.09 -7.78 13.45
C VAL A 148 20.79 -6.42 13.30
#